data_AF-Q9RQF0-F1
#
_entry.id   AF-Q9RQF0-F1
#
_cell.length_a   1.000
_cell.length_b   1.000
_cell.length_c   1.000
_cell.angle_alpha   90.00
_cell.angle_beta   90.00
_cell.angle_gamma   90.00
#
_symmetry.space_group_name_H-M   'P 1'
#
loop_
_entity.id
_entity.type
_entity.pdbx_description
1 polymer ?
#
loop_
_entity_poly.entity_id
_entity_poly.type
_entity_poly.pdbx_seq_one_letter_code
_entity_poly.pdbx_strand_id
1 'polypeptide(L)' 'DQIVKRLGNNFIKDDFKRLVRNTELKLSKNERILTILDYAKAHNLKHNTLLLSYQNGLEYLKIEKEKT' A
#
# COMPACT_ATOMS: atom_id res chain seq x y z
N ASP A 1 -16.98 -1.56 6.83
CA ASP A 1 -17.71 -0.27 6.79
C ASP A 1 -17.07 0.88 7.58
N GLN A 2 -16.69 0.68 8.85
CA GLN A 2 -16.13 1.78 9.68
C GLN A 2 -14.84 2.41 9.12
N ILE A 3 -13.93 1.62 8.52
CA ILE A 3 -12.68 2.12 7.93
C ILE A 3 -12.97 3.02 6.72
N VAL A 4 -13.86 2.60 5.83
CA VAL A 4 -14.26 3.39 4.64
C VAL A 4 -14.88 4.72 5.08
N LYS A 5 -15.74 4.70 6.11
CA LYS A 5 -16.31 5.93 6.69
C LYS A 5 -15.25 6.87 7.24
N ARG A 6 -14.18 6.36 7.87
CA ARG A 6 -13.07 7.17 8.37
C ARG A 6 -12.24 7.77 7.24
N LEU A 7 -11.99 7.00 6.18
CA LEU A 7 -11.25 7.47 5.00
C LEU A 7 -12.02 8.52 4.20
N GLY A 8 -13.35 8.47 4.22
CA GLY A 8 -14.23 9.49 3.61
C GLY A 8 -14.49 10.72 4.49
N ASN A 9 -13.72 10.93 5.56
CA ASN A 9 -13.93 12.06 6.46
C ASN A 9 -13.36 13.36 5.85
N ASN A 10 -14.24 14.30 5.51
CA ASN A 10 -13.88 15.57 4.88
C ASN A 10 -13.15 16.57 5.80
N PHE A 11 -13.14 16.34 7.11
CA PHE A 11 -12.39 17.16 8.07
C PHE A 11 -10.91 16.76 8.12
N ILE A 12 -10.58 15.50 7.81
CA ILE A 12 -9.20 14.99 7.82
C ILE A 12 -8.66 15.07 6.39
N LYS A 13 -7.94 16.15 6.09
CA LYS A 13 -7.32 16.37 4.77
C LYS A 13 -5.90 15.82 4.73
N ASP A 14 -5.79 14.49 4.77
CA ASP A 14 -4.49 13.82 4.76
C ASP A 14 -3.79 13.97 3.41
N ASP A 15 -2.61 14.60 3.40
CA ASP A 15 -1.79 14.77 2.20
C ASP A 15 -1.32 13.41 1.65
N PHE A 16 -1.44 13.23 0.34
CA PHE A 16 -0.94 12.06 -0.37
C PHE A 16 0.55 11.79 -0.12
N LYS A 17 1.42 12.82 -0.17
CA LYS A 17 2.87 12.71 0.15
C LYS A 17 3.10 12.17 1.55
N ARG A 18 2.30 12.62 2.52
CA ARG A 18 2.35 12.11 3.90
C ARG A 18 1.92 10.63 3.96
N LEU A 19 0.91 10.24 3.18
CA LEU A 19 0.42 8.87 3.09
C LEU A 19 1.39 7.91 2.40
N VAL A 20 2.18 8.37 1.43
CA VAL A 20 3.18 7.55 0.70
C VAL A 20 4.59 7.65 1.29
N ARG A 21 4.82 8.41 2.37
CA ARG A 21 6.14 8.43 3.01
C ARG A 21 6.61 7.02 3.39
N ASN A 22 7.92 6.76 3.33
CA ASN A 22 8.52 5.46 3.68
C ASN A 22 7.89 4.28 2.91
N THR A 23 7.58 4.44 1.62
CA THR A 23 7.03 3.35 0.79
C THR A 23 7.92 2.11 0.81
N GLU A 24 9.25 2.25 0.83
CA GLU A 24 10.17 1.10 0.92
C GLU A 24 9.91 0.24 2.16
N LEU A 25 9.75 0.87 3.34
CA LEU A 25 9.37 0.16 4.56
C LEU A 25 7.99 -0.47 4.43
N LYS A 26 6.99 0.25 3.92
CA LYS A 26 5.61 -0.26 3.80
C LYS A 26 5.48 -1.48 2.87
N LEU A 27 6.45 -1.68 1.98
CA LEU A 27 6.54 -2.81 1.07
C LEU A 27 7.49 -3.92 1.57
N SER A 28 8.20 -3.71 2.69
CA SER A 28 9.16 -4.68 3.19
C SER A 28 8.48 -5.96 3.69
N LYS A 29 9.29 -7.00 3.90
CA LYS A 29 8.83 -8.20 4.61
C LYS A 29 8.30 -7.81 6.00
N ASN A 30 7.29 -8.53 6.46
CA ASN A 30 6.60 -8.32 7.76
C ASN A 30 5.77 -7.02 7.84
N GLU A 31 5.62 -6.27 6.75
CA GLU A 31 4.78 -5.08 6.68
C GLU A 31 3.46 -5.31 5.95
N ARG A 32 2.55 -4.37 6.15
CA ARG A 32 1.11 -4.48 5.88
C ARG A 32 0.72 -5.03 4.50
N ILE A 33 1.53 -4.81 3.46
CA ILE A 33 1.21 -5.24 2.08
C ILE A 33 1.76 -6.64 1.83
N LEU A 34 3.07 -6.80 1.95
CA LEU A 34 3.74 -8.03 1.52
C LEU A 34 3.36 -9.22 2.41
N THR A 35 3.20 -9.01 3.73
CA THR A 35 2.78 -10.09 4.64
C THR A 35 1.43 -10.69 4.27
N ILE A 36 0.43 -9.85 3.96
CA ILE A 36 -0.91 -10.32 3.63
C ILE A 36 -0.95 -10.90 2.22
N LEU A 37 -0.17 -10.34 1.29
CA LEU A 37 -0.02 -10.90 -0.06
C LEU A 37 0.59 -12.30 -0.03
N ASP A 38 1.67 -12.49 0.74
CA ASP A 38 2.35 -13.79 0.87
C ASP A 38 1.45 -14.83 1.55
N TYR A 39 0.76 -14.44 2.62
CA TYR A 39 -0.25 -15.28 3.26
C TYR A 39 -1.34 -15.71 2.27
N ALA A 40 -1.92 -14.75 1.53
CA ALA A 40 -2.98 -15.06 0.58
C ALA A 40 -2.52 -16.02 -0.54
N LYS A 41 -1.27 -15.86 -1.02
CA LYS A 41 -0.68 -16.79 -2.00
C LYS A 41 -0.47 -18.19 -1.43
N ALA A 42 0.11 -18.29 -0.23
CA ALA A 42 0.38 -19.58 0.40
C ALA A 42 -0.90 -20.40 0.67
N HIS A 43 -2.03 -19.73 0.83
CA HIS A 43 -3.32 -20.35 1.10
C HIS A 43 -4.29 -20.35 -0.10
N ASN A 44 -3.82 -20.06 -1.32
CA ASN A 44 -4.64 -20.03 -2.55
C ASN A 44 -5.89 -19.13 -2.43
N LEU A 45 -5.77 -18.01 -1.71
CA LEU A 45 -6.84 -17.02 -1.54
C LEU A 45 -6.81 -16.00 -2.67
N LYS A 46 -7.96 -15.35 -2.93
CA LYS A 46 -8.05 -14.24 -3.90
C LYS A 46 -7.17 -13.06 -3.44
N HIS A 47 -6.23 -12.63 -4.29
CA HIS A 47 -5.21 -11.65 -3.89
C HIS A 47 -4.91 -10.56 -4.92
N ASN A 48 -5.68 -10.42 -6.00
CA ASN A 48 -5.41 -9.46 -7.07
C ASN A 48 -5.28 -8.01 -6.59
N THR A 49 -6.13 -7.57 -5.66
CA THR A 49 -6.08 -6.20 -5.10
C THR A 49 -4.81 -5.96 -4.26
N LEU A 50 -4.34 -6.98 -3.54
CA LEU A 50 -3.11 -6.91 -2.76
C LEU A 50 -1.90 -6.85 -3.70
N LEU A 51 -1.90 -7.66 -4.75
CA LEU A 51 -0.86 -7.66 -5.79
C LEU A 51 -0.78 -6.29 -6.48
N LEU A 52 -1.92 -5.74 -6.89
CA LEU A 52 -1.99 -4.41 -7.51
C LEU A 52 -1.46 -3.33 -6.57
N SER A 53 -1.81 -3.40 -5.28
CA SER A 53 -1.32 -2.44 -4.28
C SER A 53 0.20 -2.50 -4.11
N TYR A 54 0.78 -3.71 -4.10
CA TYR A 54 2.23 -3.91 -4.05
C TYR A 54 2.92 -3.36 -5.31
N GLN A 55 2.40 -3.68 -6.49
CA GLN A 55 2.92 -3.21 -7.78
C GLN A 55 2.89 -1.68 -7.90
N ASN A 56 1.79 -1.05 -7.50
CA ASN A 56 1.69 0.42 -7.48
C ASN A 56 2.72 1.05 -6.55
N GLY A 57 3.00 0.41 -5.41
CA GLY A 57 4.05 0.87 -4.49
C GLY A 57 5.46 0.79 -5.11
N LEU A 58 5.76 -0.29 -5.83
CA LEU A 58 7.03 -0.44 -6.55
C LEU A 58 7.18 0.61 -7.67
N GLU A 59 6.12 0.85 -8.44
CA GLU A 59 6.13 1.85 -9.49
C GLU A 59 6.32 3.26 -8.93
N TYR A 60 5.67 3.58 -7.80
CA TYR A 60 5.88 4.84 -7.10
C TYR A 60 7.37 5.03 -6.73
N LEU A 61 8.02 4.01 -6.15
CA LEU A 61 9.44 4.09 -5.79
C LEU A 61 10.36 4.28 -7.00
N LYS A 62 10.04 3.64 -8.13
CA LYS A 62 10.77 3.81 -9.38
C LYS A 62 10.71 5.26 -9.86
N ILE A 63 9.49 5.81 -9.93
CA ILE A 63 9.26 7.21 -10.34
C ILE A 63 9.97 8.20 -9.41
N GLU A 64 9.94 7.98 -8.10
CA GLU A 64 10.62 8.86 -7.15
C GLU A 64 12.15 8.80 -7.30
N LYS A 65 12.71 7.62 -7.59
CA LYS A 65 14.15 7.47 -7.86
C LYS A 65 14.58 8.23 -9.12
N GLU A 66 13.77 8.20 -10.18
CA GLU A 66 14.04 8.91 -11.44
C GLU A 66 13.99 10.46 -11.31
N LYS A 67 13.37 10.98 -10.25
CA LYS A 67 13.32 12.43 -9.96
C LYS A 67 14.54 12.96 -9.21
N THR A 68 15.38 12.07 -8.68
CA THR A 68 16.55 12.41 -7.84
C THR A 68 17.82 12.30 -8.66
#